data_AF-A0A9P5XSP5-F1
#
_entry.id   AF-A0A9P5XSP5-F1
#
_cell.length_a   1.000
_cell.length_b   1.000
_cell.length_c   1.000
_cell.angle_alpha   90.00
_cell.angle_beta   90.00
_cell.angle_gamma   90.00
#
_symmetry.space_group_name_H-M   'P 1'
#
loop_
_entity.id
_entity.type
_entity.pdbx_description
1 polymer ?
#
loop_
_entity_poly.entity_id
_entity_poly.type
_entity_poly.pdbx_seq_one_letter_code
_entity_poly.pdbx_strand_id
1 'polypeptide(L)'
;MQPAPSPSAGRGDVVLQPAYFTSVLYVQALRDDISTLIGLYQDKYSHRDPAVSPFAVFKQLWISEGWKWLHFRIFDDRARECFLLVTMRLFLERITDGDPVARVVGLFGAYTFYYTQPEDTAPELRRTNHVPIPIDHFRTLSGLSDTLTSTELAPLRELVLYIASTMVRDGVFYILPQSDLGPENPRHLPREILVDESSAPPEHDLEAPKKKGRPSRRDKAKKARGALVGLNDWLDSPSSNVSGNVPIPQSNLTQYQADKAELIAAFENSGDRDAIMTANLIILERLREAQAIEAESGGQGGVEGPRLASMERVERAVQESVTGTTSGVLGLLGTNFHCYQQR
;
A
#
# COMPACT_ATOMS: atom_id res chain seq x y z
N MET A 1 -24.79 -7.70 14.00
CA MET A 1 -23.95 -7.09 15.04
C MET A 1 -23.64 -5.66 14.62
N GLN A 2 -24.04 -4.66 15.42
CA GLN A 2 -23.64 -3.27 15.17
C GLN A 2 -22.17 -3.12 15.64
N PRO A 3 -21.25 -2.62 14.79
CA PRO A 3 -19.89 -2.37 15.25
C PRO A 3 -19.92 -1.29 16.34
N ALA A 4 -19.11 -1.48 17.38
CA ALA A 4 -18.92 -0.47 18.42
C ALA A 4 -18.54 0.88 17.78
N PRO A 5 -18.98 2.02 18.34
CA PRO A 5 -18.63 3.33 17.82
C PRO A 5 -17.11 3.47 17.79
N SER A 6 -16.58 3.90 16.64
CA SER A 6 -15.14 4.07 16.45
C SER A 6 -14.57 4.96 17.57
N PRO A 7 -13.44 4.59 18.19
CA PRO A 7 -12.74 5.47 19.11
C PRO A 7 -12.50 6.79 18.37
N SER A 8 -12.87 7.89 19.01
CA SER A 8 -12.64 9.21 18.44
C SER A 8 -11.13 9.34 18.24
N ALA A 9 -10.70 9.41 16.98
CA ALA A 9 -9.31 9.66 16.65
C ALA A 9 -8.81 10.83 17.52
N GLY A 10 -7.64 10.66 18.14
CA GLY A 10 -6.98 11.77 18.81
C GLY A 10 -6.90 12.95 17.82
N ARG A 11 -7.05 14.18 18.31
CA ARG A 11 -6.94 15.37 17.45
C ARG A 11 -5.64 15.28 16.63
N GLY A 12 -5.75 15.03 15.33
CA GLY A 12 -4.61 15.03 14.40
C GLY A 12 -4.41 13.72 13.61
N ASP A 13 -4.97 12.60 14.04
CA ASP A 13 -4.77 11.34 13.31
C ASP A 13 -5.66 11.27 12.07
N VAL A 14 -5.03 11.17 10.90
CA VAL A 14 -5.71 10.95 9.63
C VAL A 14 -6.13 9.49 9.56
N VAL A 15 -7.35 9.22 10.02
CA VAL A 15 -7.96 7.88 9.94
C VAL A 15 -8.70 7.74 8.62
N LEU A 16 -8.29 6.77 7.79
CA LEU A 16 -9.01 6.43 6.58
C LEU A 16 -10.35 5.80 6.95
N GLN A 17 -11.45 6.35 6.42
CA GLN A 17 -12.76 5.77 6.68
C GLN A 17 -12.90 4.44 5.92
N PRO A 18 -13.49 3.39 6.53
CA PRO A 18 -13.74 2.12 5.84
C PRO A 18 -14.49 2.26 4.50
N ALA A 19 -15.35 3.28 4.41
CA ALA A 19 -16.05 3.66 3.19
C ALA A 19 -15.13 3.86 1.98
N TYR A 20 -13.92 4.38 2.19
CA TYR A 20 -12.90 4.56 1.15
C TYR A 20 -12.57 3.25 0.42
N PHE A 21 -12.41 2.13 1.14
CA PHE A 21 -12.10 0.85 0.53
C PHE A 21 -13.28 0.30 -0.28
N THR A 22 -14.51 0.70 0.01
CA THR A 22 -15.67 0.36 -0.82
C THR A 22 -15.97 1.40 -1.92
N SER A 23 -15.19 2.47 -2.00
CA SER A 23 -15.40 3.56 -2.96
C SER A 23 -14.85 3.23 -4.35
N VAL A 24 -15.34 3.93 -5.37
CA VAL A 24 -14.84 3.81 -6.75
C VAL A 24 -13.34 4.09 -6.86
N LEU A 25 -12.79 5.00 -6.04
CA LEU A 25 -11.36 5.34 -6.08
C LEU A 25 -10.48 4.15 -5.77
N TYR A 26 -10.85 3.39 -4.72
CA TYR A 26 -10.08 2.24 -4.30
C TYR A 26 -10.39 1.03 -5.16
N VAL A 27 -11.68 0.72 -5.35
CA VAL A 27 -12.12 -0.48 -6.06
C VAL A 27 -11.65 -0.48 -7.51
N GLN A 28 -11.76 0.65 -8.22
CA GLN A 28 -11.38 0.70 -9.63
C GLN A 28 -9.86 0.61 -9.80
N ALA A 29 -9.10 1.41 -9.03
CA ALA A 29 -7.65 1.34 -9.05
C ALA A 29 -7.14 -0.09 -8.77
N LEU A 30 -7.69 -0.75 -7.74
CA LEU A 30 -7.30 -2.12 -7.43
C LEU A 30 -7.74 -3.13 -8.51
N ARG A 31 -8.89 -2.94 -9.16
CA ARG A 31 -9.30 -3.76 -10.30
C ARG A 31 -8.35 -3.59 -11.49
N ASP A 32 -7.87 -2.38 -11.73
CA ASP A 32 -6.91 -2.08 -12.80
C ASP A 32 -5.54 -2.69 -12.47
N ASP A 33 -5.09 -2.61 -11.22
CA ASP A 33 -3.87 -3.27 -10.74
C ASP A 33 -3.96 -4.80 -10.88
N ILE A 34 -5.08 -5.42 -10.49
CA ILE A 34 -5.31 -6.87 -10.67
C ILE A 34 -5.32 -7.22 -12.16
N SER A 35 -5.93 -6.40 -13.01
CA SER A 35 -5.96 -6.64 -14.46
C SER A 35 -4.56 -6.55 -15.07
N THR A 36 -3.75 -5.62 -14.59
CA THR A 36 -2.33 -5.48 -14.97
C THR A 36 -1.54 -6.71 -14.53
N LEU A 37 -1.71 -7.18 -13.30
CA LEU A 37 -1.08 -8.41 -12.80
C LEU A 37 -1.46 -9.63 -13.65
N ILE A 38 -2.73 -9.76 -14.04
CA ILE A 38 -3.21 -10.82 -14.94
C ILE A 38 -2.51 -10.74 -16.30
N GLY A 39 -2.47 -9.55 -16.92
CA GLY A 39 -1.84 -9.34 -18.22
C GLY A 39 -0.34 -9.66 -18.22
N LEU A 40 0.38 -9.18 -17.20
CA LEU A 40 1.80 -9.47 -17.01
C LEU A 40 2.06 -10.96 -16.77
N TYR A 41 1.19 -11.63 -16.00
CA TYR A 41 1.30 -13.06 -15.78
C TYR A 41 1.05 -13.85 -17.06
N GLN A 42 0.01 -13.50 -17.82
CA GLN A 42 -0.32 -14.16 -19.08
C GLN A 42 0.84 -14.05 -20.09
N ASP A 43 1.43 -12.86 -20.22
CA ASP A 43 2.59 -12.63 -21.09
C ASP A 43 3.80 -13.49 -20.65
N LYS A 44 4.21 -13.39 -19.38
CA LYS A 44 5.36 -14.16 -18.87
C LYS A 44 5.12 -15.67 -18.86
N TYR A 45 3.89 -16.11 -18.61
CA TYR A 45 3.52 -17.52 -18.62
C TYR A 45 3.63 -18.13 -20.02
N SER A 46 3.25 -17.37 -21.05
CA SER A 46 3.30 -17.82 -22.45
C SER A 46 4.75 -18.01 -22.93
N HIS A 47 5.69 -17.22 -22.41
CA HIS A 47 7.11 -17.26 -22.76
C HIS A 47 8.00 -18.02 -21.76
N ARG A 48 7.40 -18.68 -20.76
CA ARG A 48 8.17 -19.33 -19.69
C ARG A 48 8.91 -20.56 -20.21
N ASP A 49 10.02 -20.86 -19.54
CA ASP A 49 10.63 -22.19 -19.60
C ASP A 49 9.70 -23.20 -18.90
N PRO A 50 9.35 -24.35 -19.53
CA PRO A 50 8.61 -25.43 -18.89
C PRO A 50 9.20 -25.95 -17.57
N ALA A 51 10.50 -25.76 -17.33
CA ALA A 51 11.15 -26.12 -16.07
C ALA A 51 10.75 -25.21 -14.90
N VAL A 52 10.28 -23.99 -15.16
CA VAL A 52 9.89 -23.03 -14.12
C VAL A 52 8.44 -23.25 -13.72
N SER A 53 8.21 -23.48 -12.42
CA SER A 53 6.86 -23.61 -11.89
C SER A 53 6.01 -22.36 -12.18
N PRO A 54 4.77 -22.50 -12.68
CA PRO A 54 3.88 -21.37 -12.91
C PRO A 54 3.73 -20.45 -11.69
N PHE A 55 3.64 -21.02 -10.48
CA PHE A 55 3.50 -20.23 -9.26
C PHE A 55 4.77 -19.42 -8.93
N ALA A 56 5.94 -19.89 -9.35
CA ALA A 56 7.18 -19.13 -9.20
C ALA A 56 7.17 -17.86 -10.07
N VAL A 57 6.66 -17.95 -11.31
CA VAL A 57 6.45 -16.78 -12.18
C VAL A 57 5.50 -15.78 -11.53
N PHE A 58 4.37 -16.27 -10.99
CA PHE A 58 3.43 -15.44 -10.25
C PHE A 58 4.09 -14.75 -9.05
N LYS A 59 4.85 -15.49 -8.23
CA LYS A 59 5.52 -14.96 -7.05
C LYS A 59 6.54 -13.87 -7.41
N GLN A 60 7.28 -14.04 -8.51
CA GLN A 60 8.21 -13.01 -9.00
C GLN A 60 7.46 -11.72 -9.38
N LEU A 61 6.35 -11.83 -10.11
CA LEU A 61 5.49 -10.70 -10.45
C LEU A 61 4.87 -10.03 -9.22
N TRP A 62 4.35 -10.83 -8.29
CA TRP A 62 3.81 -10.35 -7.02
C TRP A 62 4.82 -9.48 -6.25
N ILE A 63 6.09 -9.89 -6.27
CA ILE A 63 7.18 -9.15 -5.62
C ILE A 63 7.58 -7.91 -6.42
N SER A 64 7.69 -8.01 -7.76
CA SER A 64 8.14 -6.90 -8.61
C SER A 64 7.13 -5.76 -8.68
N GLU A 65 5.84 -6.09 -8.75
CA GLU A 65 4.74 -5.13 -8.75
C GLU A 65 4.42 -4.60 -7.33
N GLY A 66 5.18 -5.00 -6.32
CA GLY A 66 5.08 -4.45 -4.97
C GLY A 66 3.90 -4.96 -4.13
N TRP A 67 3.14 -5.97 -4.58
CA TRP A 67 2.01 -6.54 -3.84
C TRP A 67 2.40 -7.06 -2.45
N LYS A 68 3.64 -7.54 -2.28
CA LYS A 68 4.18 -7.94 -0.97
C LYS A 68 4.07 -6.84 0.10
N TRP A 69 4.04 -5.57 -0.30
CA TRP A 69 3.96 -4.43 0.61
C TRP A 69 2.53 -4.06 1.00
N LEU A 70 1.53 -4.58 0.27
CA LEU A 70 0.13 -4.20 0.43
C LEU A 70 -0.39 -4.54 1.85
N HIS A 71 0.07 -5.64 2.44
CA HIS A 71 -0.30 -6.07 3.80
C HIS A 71 0.27 -5.24 4.94
N PHE A 72 1.36 -4.51 4.69
CA PHE A 72 2.07 -3.71 5.70
C PHE A 72 1.49 -2.30 5.83
N ARG A 73 0.43 -1.97 5.09
CA ARG A 73 -0.28 -0.71 5.29
C ARG A 73 -0.88 -0.67 6.70
N ILE A 74 -0.41 0.29 7.49
CA ILE A 74 -0.87 0.52 8.86
C ILE A 74 -2.16 1.33 8.76
N PHE A 75 -3.27 0.68 9.10
CA PHE A 75 -4.59 1.28 9.24
C PHE A 75 -5.12 0.95 10.63
N ASP A 76 -6.11 1.70 11.11
CA ASP A 76 -6.87 1.27 12.28
C ASP A 76 -7.61 -0.05 11.98
N ASP A 77 -7.95 -0.82 13.01
CA ASP A 77 -8.51 -2.16 12.88
C ASP A 77 -9.72 -2.22 11.93
N ARG A 78 -10.59 -1.21 11.97
CA ARG A 78 -11.82 -1.20 11.18
C ARG A 78 -11.54 -0.90 9.71
N ALA A 79 -10.69 0.08 9.43
CA ALA A 79 -10.21 0.36 8.08
C ALA A 79 -9.45 -0.85 7.51
N ARG A 80 -8.58 -1.47 8.32
CA ARG A 80 -7.79 -2.63 7.93
C ARG A 80 -8.66 -3.84 7.60
N GLU A 81 -9.65 -4.16 8.44
CA GLU A 81 -10.59 -5.25 8.16
C GLU A 81 -11.35 -5.02 6.86
N CYS A 82 -11.85 -3.79 6.64
CA CYS A 82 -12.55 -3.46 5.40
C CYS A 82 -11.65 -3.55 4.18
N PHE A 83 -10.41 -3.05 4.27
CA PHE A 83 -9.38 -3.20 3.26
C PHE A 83 -9.14 -4.67 2.91
N LEU A 84 -8.81 -5.51 3.89
CA LEU A 84 -8.52 -6.93 3.68
C LEU A 84 -9.70 -7.66 3.03
N LEU A 85 -10.93 -7.42 3.51
CA LEU A 85 -12.14 -8.04 2.98
C LEU A 85 -12.44 -7.60 1.54
N VAL A 86 -12.30 -6.30 1.24
CA VAL A 86 -12.52 -5.79 -0.12
C VAL A 86 -11.44 -6.31 -1.06
N THR A 87 -10.16 -6.27 -0.69
CA THR A 87 -9.08 -6.80 -1.53
C THR A 87 -9.29 -8.28 -1.84
N MET A 88 -9.61 -9.09 -0.83
CA MET A 88 -9.92 -10.51 -1.03
C MET A 88 -11.13 -10.72 -1.95
N ARG A 89 -12.20 -9.93 -1.75
CA ARG A 89 -13.39 -10.00 -2.61
C ARG A 89 -13.07 -9.67 -4.06
N LEU A 90 -12.22 -8.67 -4.33
CA LEU A 90 -11.83 -8.30 -5.69
C LEU A 90 -10.98 -9.37 -6.39
N PHE A 91 -10.18 -10.14 -5.65
CA PHE A 91 -9.55 -11.35 -6.21
C PHE A 91 -10.59 -12.44 -6.51
N LEU A 92 -11.56 -12.66 -5.61
CA LEU A 92 -12.63 -13.65 -5.82
C LEU A 92 -13.53 -13.29 -7.03
N GLU A 93 -13.79 -12.01 -7.29
CA GLU A 93 -14.49 -11.55 -8.51
C GLU A 93 -13.79 -12.06 -9.79
N ARG A 94 -12.46 -12.12 -9.80
CA ARG A 94 -11.70 -12.65 -10.97
C ARG A 94 -11.77 -14.16 -11.10
N ILE A 95 -12.00 -14.89 -10.01
CA ILE A 95 -12.17 -16.34 -10.02
C ILE A 95 -13.51 -16.74 -10.66
N THR A 96 -14.55 -15.92 -10.53
CA THR A 96 -15.87 -16.21 -11.10
C THR A 96 -16.02 -15.72 -12.54
N ASP A 97 -15.57 -14.51 -12.83
CA ASP A 97 -15.96 -13.79 -14.05
C ASP A 97 -14.83 -13.73 -15.10
N GLY A 98 -13.61 -14.16 -14.75
CA GLY A 98 -12.44 -14.09 -15.63
C GLY A 98 -12.34 -15.23 -16.65
N ASP A 99 -11.45 -15.06 -17.63
CA ASP A 99 -10.94 -16.17 -18.44
C ASP A 99 -10.13 -17.17 -17.58
N PRO A 100 -9.81 -18.39 -18.07
CA PRO A 100 -9.13 -19.40 -17.26
C PRO A 100 -7.83 -18.93 -16.61
N VAL A 101 -7.03 -18.08 -17.27
CA VAL A 101 -5.78 -17.54 -16.73
C VAL A 101 -6.07 -16.52 -15.64
N ALA A 102 -7.00 -15.60 -15.89
CA ALA A 102 -7.46 -14.60 -14.93
C ALA A 102 -8.00 -15.26 -13.64
N ARG A 103 -8.75 -16.36 -13.77
CA ARG A 103 -9.26 -17.13 -12.61
C ARG A 103 -8.13 -17.73 -11.77
N VAL A 104 -7.12 -18.29 -12.43
CA VAL A 104 -5.95 -18.86 -11.75
C VAL A 104 -5.13 -17.78 -11.04
N VAL A 105 -4.88 -16.65 -11.70
CA VAL A 105 -4.19 -15.50 -11.09
C VAL A 105 -5.01 -14.93 -9.92
N GLY A 106 -6.34 -14.85 -10.05
CA GLY A 106 -7.24 -14.49 -8.96
C GLY A 106 -7.09 -15.41 -7.75
N LEU A 107 -7.03 -16.73 -7.97
CA LEU A 107 -6.79 -17.71 -6.91
C LEU A 107 -5.39 -17.58 -6.29
N PHE A 108 -4.35 -17.42 -7.10
CA PHE A 108 -2.98 -17.22 -6.62
C PHE A 108 -2.86 -15.95 -5.79
N GLY A 109 -3.50 -14.87 -6.22
CA GLY A 109 -3.61 -13.59 -5.51
C GLY A 109 -4.33 -13.74 -4.19
N ALA A 110 -5.53 -14.33 -4.18
CA ALA A 110 -6.30 -14.58 -2.97
C ALA A 110 -5.53 -15.46 -1.95
N TYR A 111 -4.92 -16.55 -2.41
CA TYR A 111 -4.11 -17.43 -1.58
C TYR A 111 -2.91 -16.70 -0.99
N THR A 112 -2.11 -16.05 -1.84
CA THR A 112 -0.91 -15.35 -1.39
C THR A 112 -1.28 -14.23 -0.43
N PHE A 113 -2.27 -13.41 -0.77
CA PHE A 113 -2.74 -12.31 0.06
C PHE A 113 -3.22 -12.83 1.43
N TYR A 114 -4.01 -13.89 1.48
CA TYR A 114 -4.50 -14.42 2.74
C TYR A 114 -3.37 -14.94 3.65
N TYR A 115 -2.47 -15.76 3.12
CA TYR A 115 -1.41 -16.41 3.90
C TYR A 115 -0.18 -15.54 4.18
N THR A 116 -0.02 -14.41 3.48
CA THR A 116 1.03 -13.43 3.78
C THR A 116 0.57 -12.28 4.66
N GLN A 117 -0.63 -12.38 5.26
CA GLN A 117 -1.02 -11.44 6.30
C GLN A 117 -0.02 -11.52 7.46
N PRO A 118 0.48 -10.37 7.96
CA PRO A 118 1.44 -10.38 9.05
C PRO A 118 0.80 -10.96 10.31
N GLU A 119 1.50 -11.91 10.91
CA GLU A 119 1.19 -12.49 12.21
C GLU A 119 2.25 -12.03 13.22
N ASP A 120 1.90 -12.02 14.51
CA ASP A 120 2.84 -11.72 15.61
C ASP A 120 3.54 -10.35 15.52
N THR A 121 2.86 -9.32 15.01
CA THR A 121 3.40 -7.95 14.99
C THR A 121 3.21 -7.24 16.33
N ALA A 122 4.11 -6.31 16.65
CA ALA A 122 3.98 -5.40 17.78
C ALA A 122 4.06 -3.94 17.27
N PRO A 123 2.95 -3.18 17.26
CA PRO A 123 1.60 -3.53 17.72
C PRO A 123 0.91 -4.59 16.84
N GLU A 124 -0.07 -5.32 17.41
CA GLU A 124 -0.83 -6.35 16.68
C GLU A 124 -1.59 -5.71 15.52
N LEU A 125 -1.41 -6.24 14.32
CA LEU A 125 -2.15 -5.82 13.14
C LEU A 125 -3.39 -6.69 12.98
N ARG A 126 -4.55 -6.06 12.86
CA ARG A 126 -5.82 -6.75 12.57
C ARG A 126 -5.68 -7.66 11.34
N ARG A 127 -5.98 -8.95 11.50
CA ARG A 127 -6.04 -9.92 10.40
C ARG A 127 -7.46 -10.40 10.16
N THR A 128 -7.71 -10.88 8.94
CA THR A 128 -8.99 -11.50 8.57
C THR A 128 -8.85 -13.01 8.66
N ASN A 129 -9.59 -13.64 9.58
CA ASN A 129 -9.57 -15.09 9.76
C ASN A 129 -10.42 -15.83 8.72
N HIS A 130 -11.52 -15.22 8.25
CA HIS A 130 -12.41 -15.84 7.28
C HIS A 130 -12.81 -14.87 6.18
N VAL A 131 -12.91 -15.38 4.96
CA VAL A 131 -13.29 -14.64 3.77
C VAL A 131 -14.71 -15.03 3.39
N PRO A 132 -15.67 -14.09 3.37
CA PRO A 132 -17.02 -14.37 2.91
C PRO A 132 -17.02 -14.74 1.43
N ILE A 133 -17.71 -15.83 1.07
CA ILE A 133 -17.86 -16.27 -0.32
C ILE A 133 -19.26 -16.86 -0.55
N PRO A 134 -20.01 -16.40 -1.57
CA PRO A 134 -21.26 -17.05 -1.98
C PRO A 134 -21.08 -18.53 -2.32
N ILE A 135 -22.07 -19.36 -2.00
CA ILE A 135 -21.98 -20.83 -2.20
C ILE A 135 -21.76 -21.22 -3.66
N ASP A 136 -22.31 -20.48 -4.61
CA ASP A 136 -22.12 -20.67 -6.04
C ASP A 136 -20.69 -20.29 -6.48
N HIS A 137 -20.14 -19.19 -5.96
CA HIS A 137 -18.75 -18.81 -6.20
C HIS A 137 -17.78 -19.85 -5.61
N PHE A 138 -18.08 -20.39 -4.43
CA PHE A 138 -17.32 -21.46 -3.80
C PHE A 138 -17.31 -22.75 -4.64
N ARG A 139 -18.43 -23.11 -5.28
CA ARG A 139 -18.49 -24.24 -6.21
C ARG A 139 -17.63 -24.00 -7.44
N THR A 140 -17.67 -22.79 -8.01
CA THR A 140 -16.81 -22.39 -9.14
C THR A 140 -15.32 -22.50 -8.77
N LEU A 141 -14.94 -22.01 -7.60
CA LEU A 141 -13.58 -22.13 -7.09
C LEU A 141 -13.15 -23.61 -6.94
N SER A 142 -14.02 -24.44 -6.36
CA SER A 142 -13.73 -25.86 -6.11
C SER A 142 -13.61 -26.67 -7.40
N GLY A 143 -14.34 -26.29 -8.46
CA GLY A 143 -14.28 -26.93 -9.77
C GLY A 143 -13.25 -26.31 -10.73
N LEU A 144 -12.49 -25.30 -10.30
CA LEU A 144 -11.63 -24.53 -11.21
C LEU A 144 -10.58 -25.41 -11.89
N SER A 145 -9.96 -26.35 -11.16
CA SER A 145 -8.95 -27.27 -11.72
C SER A 145 -9.48 -28.13 -12.87
N ASP A 146 -10.76 -28.48 -12.84
CA ASP A 146 -11.38 -29.34 -13.87
C ASP A 146 -11.68 -28.58 -15.16
N THR A 147 -11.72 -27.24 -15.09
CA THR A 147 -11.89 -26.39 -16.29
C THR A 147 -10.59 -26.17 -17.07
N LEU A 148 -9.44 -26.49 -16.48
CA LEU A 148 -8.10 -26.30 -17.07
C LEU A 148 -7.69 -27.49 -17.93
N THR A 149 -8.48 -27.80 -18.96
CA THR A 149 -8.28 -28.98 -19.81
C THR A 149 -7.35 -28.74 -21.00
N SER A 150 -7.02 -27.48 -21.32
CA SER A 150 -6.15 -27.18 -22.46
C SER A 150 -4.69 -27.56 -22.16
N THR A 151 -3.97 -28.03 -23.18
CA THR A 151 -2.57 -28.47 -23.06
C THR A 151 -1.66 -27.39 -22.48
N GLU A 152 -1.92 -26.13 -22.83
CA GLU A 152 -1.17 -24.96 -22.35
C GLU A 152 -1.42 -24.67 -20.86
N LEU A 153 -2.60 -25.00 -20.34
CA LEU A 153 -3.00 -24.75 -18.95
C LEU A 153 -2.86 -25.98 -18.05
N ALA A 154 -2.58 -27.16 -18.62
CA ALA A 154 -2.39 -28.40 -17.87
C ALA A 154 -1.39 -28.26 -16.68
N PRO A 155 -0.27 -27.52 -16.80
CA PRO A 155 0.65 -27.31 -15.67
C PRO A 155 0.06 -26.52 -14.49
N LEU A 156 -1.04 -25.79 -14.67
CA LEU A 156 -1.72 -25.04 -13.61
C LEU A 156 -2.67 -25.91 -12.80
N ARG A 157 -3.16 -27.02 -13.37
CA ARG A 157 -4.22 -27.83 -12.78
C ARG A 157 -3.90 -28.33 -11.37
N GLU A 158 -2.73 -28.94 -11.20
CA GLU A 158 -2.30 -29.50 -9.90
C GLU A 158 -2.07 -28.40 -8.86
N LEU A 159 -1.53 -27.25 -9.27
CA LEU A 159 -1.32 -26.12 -8.37
C LEU A 159 -2.64 -25.51 -7.91
N VAL A 160 -3.60 -25.35 -8.82
CA VAL A 160 -4.94 -24.84 -8.52
C VAL A 160 -5.67 -25.78 -7.57
N LEU A 161 -5.61 -27.09 -7.83
CA LEU A 161 -6.19 -28.11 -6.95
C LEU A 161 -5.56 -28.06 -5.55
N TYR A 162 -4.23 -28.00 -5.48
CA TYR A 162 -3.50 -27.90 -4.22
C TYR A 162 -3.87 -26.64 -3.43
N ILE A 163 -3.88 -25.47 -4.08
CA ILE A 163 -4.19 -24.19 -3.43
C ILE A 163 -5.65 -24.17 -2.97
N ALA A 164 -6.61 -24.53 -3.83
CA ALA A 164 -8.02 -24.54 -3.48
C ALA A 164 -8.31 -25.52 -2.33
N SER A 165 -7.78 -26.74 -2.40
CA SER A 165 -7.94 -27.73 -1.33
C SER A 165 -7.30 -27.29 -0.01
N THR A 166 -6.16 -26.60 -0.05
CA THR A 166 -5.52 -26.01 1.13
C THR A 166 -6.41 -24.95 1.77
N MET A 167 -6.93 -23.99 1.00
CA MET A 167 -7.83 -22.95 1.52
C MET A 167 -9.14 -23.53 2.09
N VAL A 168 -9.67 -24.60 1.48
CA VAL A 168 -10.86 -25.30 1.99
C VAL A 168 -10.56 -26.03 3.30
N ARG A 169 -9.48 -26.81 3.33
CA ARG A 169 -9.05 -27.58 4.51
C ARG A 169 -8.80 -26.66 5.71
N ASP A 170 -8.18 -25.51 5.46
CA ASP A 170 -7.77 -24.59 6.51
C ASP A 170 -8.94 -23.66 6.95
N GLY A 171 -10.15 -23.86 6.41
CA GLY A 171 -11.35 -23.15 6.85
C GLY A 171 -11.36 -21.66 6.50
N VAL A 172 -10.67 -21.27 5.42
CA VAL A 172 -10.51 -19.86 5.02
C VAL A 172 -11.86 -19.21 4.68
N PHE A 173 -12.83 -19.98 4.21
CA PHE A 173 -14.07 -19.44 3.67
C PHE A 173 -15.25 -19.48 4.64
N TYR A 174 -15.96 -18.35 4.76
CA TYR A 174 -17.27 -18.26 5.38
C TYR A 174 -18.34 -18.31 4.29
N ILE A 175 -19.06 -19.42 4.20
CA ILE A 175 -20.03 -19.66 3.12
C ILE A 175 -21.27 -18.80 3.32
N LEU A 176 -21.55 -17.96 2.33
CA LEU A 176 -22.75 -17.15 2.22
C LEU A 176 -23.82 -17.86 1.36
N PRO A 177 -25.09 -17.40 1.42
CA PRO A 177 -26.11 -17.78 0.45
C PRO A 177 -25.69 -17.52 -1.01
N GLN A 178 -26.54 -17.91 -1.96
CA GLN A 178 -26.28 -17.68 -3.38
C GLN A 178 -26.10 -16.18 -3.69
N SER A 179 -25.22 -15.88 -4.64
CA SER A 179 -24.82 -14.52 -5.03
C SER A 179 -25.98 -13.64 -5.52
N ASP A 180 -26.99 -14.24 -6.16
CA ASP A 180 -28.21 -13.58 -6.66
C ASP A 180 -29.03 -12.92 -5.55
N LEU A 181 -29.02 -13.50 -4.34
CA LEU A 181 -29.66 -12.93 -3.14
C LEU A 181 -28.92 -11.70 -2.61
N GLY A 182 -27.72 -11.40 -3.12
CA GLY A 182 -26.89 -10.30 -2.66
C GLY A 182 -26.45 -10.37 -1.19
N PRO A 183 -25.92 -11.51 -0.71
CA PRO A 183 -25.58 -11.69 0.70
C PRO A 183 -24.35 -10.89 1.15
N GLU A 184 -23.58 -10.36 0.21
CA GLU A 184 -22.37 -9.58 0.48
C GLU A 184 -22.71 -8.17 0.99
N ASN A 185 -21.83 -7.60 1.81
CA ASN A 185 -21.98 -6.23 2.32
C ASN A 185 -20.70 -5.41 2.04
N PRO A 186 -20.76 -4.39 1.16
CA PRO A 186 -21.92 -3.96 0.36
C PRO A 186 -22.33 -5.01 -0.69
N ARG A 187 -23.57 -4.97 -1.18
CA ARG A 187 -24.03 -5.93 -2.20
C ARG A 187 -23.20 -5.86 -3.48
N HIS A 188 -22.84 -4.65 -3.92
CA HIS A 188 -22.05 -4.41 -5.11
C HIS A 188 -20.85 -3.51 -4.79
N LEU A 189 -19.76 -3.71 -5.52
CA LEU A 189 -18.57 -2.85 -5.49
C LEU A 189 -18.37 -2.17 -6.86
N PRO A 190 -18.10 -0.85 -6.90
CA PRO A 190 -18.00 0.07 -5.76
C PRO A 190 -19.36 0.41 -5.15
N ARG A 191 -19.38 0.72 -3.84
CA ARG A 191 -20.55 1.25 -3.12
C ARG A 191 -20.72 2.75 -3.35
N GLU A 192 -19.61 3.49 -3.27
CA GLU A 192 -19.62 4.95 -3.39
C GLU A 192 -19.08 5.34 -4.76
N ILE A 193 -19.95 5.91 -5.59
CA ILE A 193 -19.60 6.42 -6.91
C ILE A 193 -19.35 7.92 -6.76
N LEU A 194 -18.12 8.34 -7.07
CA LEU A 194 -17.82 9.77 -7.20
C LEU A 194 -18.39 10.24 -8.54
N VAL A 195 -19.46 11.01 -8.45
CA VAL A 195 -19.95 11.77 -9.60
C VAL A 195 -19.06 12.99 -9.72
N ASP A 196 -18.30 13.07 -10.82
CA ASP A 196 -17.52 14.25 -11.13
C ASP A 196 -18.48 15.44 -11.24
N GLU A 197 -18.36 16.40 -10.33
CA GLU A 197 -19.24 17.56 -10.27
C GLU A 197 -19.17 18.41 -11.55
N SER A 198 -18.10 18.29 -12.34
CA SER A 198 -17.97 18.96 -13.64
C SER A 198 -18.82 18.34 -14.75
N SER A 199 -19.24 17.08 -14.57
CA SER A 199 -20.05 16.33 -15.53
C SER A 199 -21.55 16.38 -15.25
N ALA A 200 -21.95 16.85 -14.06
CA ALA A 200 -23.36 17.01 -13.73
C ALA A 200 -23.95 18.17 -14.55
N PRO A 201 -25.06 17.97 -15.28
CA PRO A 201 -25.75 19.06 -15.96
C PRO A 201 -26.10 20.15 -14.92
N PRO A 202 -26.00 21.44 -15.27
CA PRO A 202 -26.34 22.52 -14.34
C PRO A 202 -27.80 22.38 -13.94
N GLU A 203 -28.06 21.78 -12.78
CA GLU A 203 -29.40 21.69 -12.22
C GLU A 203 -29.94 23.12 -12.06
N HIS A 204 -31.05 23.36 -12.74
CA HIS A 204 -31.73 24.63 -12.94
C HIS A 204 -32.41 25.15 -11.66
N ASP A 205 -31.85 24.90 -10.48
CA ASP A 205 -32.46 25.20 -9.18
C ASP A 205 -31.87 26.49 -8.57
N LEU A 206 -31.88 27.56 -9.38
CA LEU A 206 -31.39 28.88 -8.98
C LEU A 206 -32.31 29.64 -8.01
N GLU A 207 -33.50 29.12 -7.69
CA GLU A 207 -34.50 29.85 -6.91
C GLU A 207 -34.85 29.27 -5.53
N ALA A 208 -34.24 28.15 -5.12
CA ALA A 208 -34.47 27.63 -3.76
C ALA A 208 -33.83 28.58 -2.70
N PRO A 209 -34.62 29.18 -1.78
CA PRO A 209 -34.10 30.14 -0.80
C PRO A 209 -33.12 29.45 0.15
N LYS A 210 -31.84 29.84 0.04
CA LYS A 210 -30.74 29.30 0.85
C LYS A 210 -30.98 29.61 2.33
N LYS A 211 -31.08 28.56 3.16
CA LYS A 211 -31.10 28.69 4.63
C LYS A 211 -29.81 29.40 5.10
N LYS A 212 -29.96 30.57 5.72
CA LYS A 212 -28.85 31.36 6.31
C LYS A 212 -28.04 30.47 7.26
N GLY A 213 -26.71 30.43 7.08
CA GLY A 213 -25.77 29.82 8.03
C GLY A 213 -25.12 28.50 7.60
N ARG A 214 -25.60 27.81 6.55
CA ARG A 214 -24.90 26.63 6.01
C ARG A 214 -23.90 27.09 4.94
N PRO A 215 -22.59 26.78 5.05
CA PRO A 215 -21.62 27.08 4.00
C PRO A 215 -22.12 26.58 2.64
N SER A 216 -22.13 27.45 1.64
CA SER A 216 -22.62 27.08 0.33
C SER A 216 -21.71 26.01 -0.30
N ARG A 217 -22.22 25.25 -1.27
CA ARG A 217 -21.41 24.27 -2.02
C ARG A 217 -20.16 24.92 -2.61
N ARG A 218 -20.28 26.16 -3.10
CA ARG A 218 -19.17 26.99 -3.58
C ARG A 218 -18.14 27.29 -2.48
N ASP A 219 -18.58 27.56 -1.25
CA ASP A 219 -17.67 27.82 -0.13
C ASP A 219 -16.93 26.55 0.30
N LYS A 220 -17.61 25.39 0.28
CA LYS A 220 -16.97 24.10 0.54
C LYS A 220 -15.94 23.74 -0.52
N ALA A 221 -16.27 23.91 -1.79
CA ALA A 221 -15.33 23.67 -2.89
C ALA A 221 -14.14 24.64 -2.84
N LYS A 222 -14.37 25.92 -2.54
CA LYS A 222 -13.29 26.91 -2.34
C LYS A 222 -12.41 26.54 -1.15
N LYS A 223 -13.00 26.07 -0.04
CA LYS A 223 -12.26 25.61 1.14
C LYS A 223 -11.47 24.33 0.85
N ALA A 224 -12.03 23.37 0.12
CA ALA A 224 -11.35 22.14 -0.28
C ALA A 224 -10.18 22.43 -1.22
N ARG A 225 -10.37 23.30 -2.23
CA ARG A 225 -9.27 23.76 -3.09
C ARG A 225 -8.20 24.51 -2.29
N GLY A 226 -8.59 25.38 -1.36
CA GLY A 226 -7.64 26.04 -0.47
C GLY A 226 -6.87 25.06 0.43
N ALA A 227 -7.52 23.99 0.90
CA ALA A 227 -6.86 22.94 1.66
C ALA A 227 -5.91 22.09 0.79
N LEU A 228 -6.28 21.80 -0.46
CA LEU A 228 -5.39 21.11 -1.42
C LEU A 228 -4.18 21.96 -1.78
N VAL A 229 -4.37 23.25 -2.04
CA VAL A 229 -3.27 24.19 -2.26
C VAL A 229 -2.39 24.26 -1.01
N GLY A 230 -2.98 24.40 0.18
CA GLY A 230 -2.21 24.39 1.43
C GLY A 230 -1.47 23.08 1.71
N LEU A 231 -2.00 21.94 1.25
CA LEU A 231 -1.34 20.64 1.35
C LEU A 231 -0.19 20.52 0.34
N ASN A 232 -0.37 21.06 -0.87
CA ASN A 232 0.69 21.15 -1.86
C ASN A 232 1.80 22.10 -1.39
N ASP A 233 1.45 23.28 -0.90
CA ASP A 233 2.38 24.24 -0.28
C ASP A 233 3.10 23.64 0.93
N TRP A 234 2.43 22.74 1.68
CA TRP A 234 3.02 22.01 2.80
C TRP A 234 4.02 20.95 2.32
N LEU A 235 3.69 20.20 1.27
CA LEU A 235 4.60 19.24 0.61
C LEU A 235 5.80 19.96 -0.01
N ASP A 236 5.57 21.16 -0.55
CA ASP A 236 6.57 22.01 -1.20
C ASP A 236 7.40 22.83 -0.20
N SER A 237 7.00 22.90 1.07
CA SER A 237 7.74 23.58 2.14
C SER A 237 8.80 22.64 2.74
N PRO A 238 10.10 22.80 2.44
CA PRO A 238 11.16 21.85 2.83
C PRO A 238 11.53 21.84 4.32
N SER A 239 10.75 22.53 5.15
CA SER A 239 11.07 22.78 6.55
C SER A 239 9.85 23.21 7.36
N SER A 240 8.64 22.74 7.03
CA SER A 240 7.48 22.99 7.88
C SER A 240 7.63 22.22 9.20
N ASN A 241 8.18 22.93 10.18
CA ASN A 241 8.12 22.66 11.60
C ASN A 241 6.72 22.14 11.99
N VAL A 242 6.53 20.82 12.01
CA VAL A 242 5.43 20.22 12.73
C VAL A 242 5.81 20.24 14.20
N SER A 243 5.65 21.42 14.81
CA SER A 243 5.32 21.58 16.23
C SER A 243 3.87 21.13 16.48
N GLY A 244 3.46 20.02 15.87
CA GLY A 244 2.33 19.25 16.30
C GLY A 244 2.83 18.36 17.43
N ASN A 245 2.67 18.82 18.67
CA ASN A 245 2.86 18.05 19.89
C ASN A 245 1.99 16.78 19.87
N VAL A 246 2.41 15.75 19.14
CA VAL A 246 2.33 14.41 19.69
C VAL A 246 3.68 14.22 20.35
N PRO A 247 3.77 14.27 21.69
CA PRO A 247 5.03 13.92 22.35
C PRO A 247 5.30 12.49 21.93
N ILE A 248 6.30 12.30 21.06
CA ILE A 248 6.94 11.00 20.90
C ILE A 248 7.23 10.57 22.33
N PRO A 249 6.70 9.43 22.81
CA PRO A 249 6.93 8.99 24.18
C PRO A 249 8.43 9.07 24.42
N GLN A 250 8.86 9.89 25.39
CA GLN A 250 10.30 10.16 25.59
C GLN A 250 11.08 8.85 25.78
N SER A 251 10.41 7.83 26.32
CA SER A 251 10.89 6.44 26.41
C SER A 251 11.31 5.85 25.07
N ASN A 252 10.56 6.07 23.98
CA ASN A 252 10.83 5.51 22.66
C ASN A 252 11.99 6.26 21.98
N LEU A 253 12.11 7.57 22.22
CA LEU A 253 13.23 8.34 21.71
C LEU A 253 14.53 7.97 22.42
N THR A 254 14.51 7.82 23.75
CA THR A 254 15.68 7.38 24.51
C THR A 254 16.08 5.95 24.15
N GLN A 255 15.10 5.05 23.97
CA GLN A 255 15.38 3.68 23.54
C GLN A 255 16.01 3.67 22.14
N TYR A 256 15.42 4.39 21.18
CA TYR A 256 15.98 4.50 19.84
C TYR A 256 17.40 5.08 19.84
N GLN A 257 17.66 6.11 20.67
CA GLN A 257 19.00 6.68 20.81
C GLN A 257 20.00 5.69 21.42
N ALA A 258 19.57 4.90 22.41
CA ALA A 258 20.38 3.85 23.01
C ALA A 258 20.68 2.73 22.01
N ASP A 259 19.66 2.19 21.34
CA ASP A 259 19.77 1.13 20.33
C ASP A 259 20.67 1.60 19.16
N LYS A 260 20.53 2.86 18.74
CA LYS A 260 21.38 3.47 17.71
C LYS A 260 22.83 3.57 18.17
N ALA A 261 23.08 4.01 19.40
CA ALA A 261 24.43 4.11 19.94
C ALA A 261 25.08 2.73 20.09
N GLU A 262 24.32 1.72 20.52
CA GLU A 262 24.75 0.33 20.61
C GLU A 262 25.10 -0.23 19.23
N LEU A 263 24.24 0.00 18.23
CA LEU A 263 24.47 -0.42 16.85
C LEU A 263 25.75 0.22 16.27
N ILE A 264 25.94 1.53 16.47
CA ILE A 264 27.15 2.24 16.02
C ILE A 264 28.39 1.69 16.73
N ALA A 265 28.32 1.45 18.04
CA ALA A 265 29.43 0.89 18.80
C ALA A 265 29.75 -0.56 18.37
N ALA A 266 28.74 -1.38 18.06
CA ALA A 266 28.93 -2.73 17.54
C ALA A 266 29.66 -2.72 16.20
N PHE A 267 29.33 -1.78 15.32
CA PHE A 267 30.01 -1.58 14.04
C PHE A 267 31.44 -1.05 14.17
N GLU A 268 31.70 -0.17 15.13
CA GLU A 268 33.06 0.29 15.40
C GLU A 268 33.96 -0.83 15.93
N ASN A 269 33.38 -1.76 16.70
CA ASN A 269 34.09 -2.89 17.29
C ASN A 269 34.23 -4.11 16.36
N SER A 270 33.35 -4.29 15.37
CA SER A 270 33.39 -5.46 14.48
C SER A 270 34.54 -5.43 13.47
N GLY A 271 35.18 -4.26 13.28
CA GLY A 271 36.24 -4.08 12.28
C GLY A 271 35.72 -3.97 10.84
N ASP A 272 34.40 -4.05 10.62
CA ASP A 272 33.76 -3.99 9.29
C ASP A 272 33.59 -2.56 8.76
N ARG A 273 34.55 -1.67 9.05
CA ARG A 273 34.52 -0.28 8.57
C ARG A 273 34.49 -0.20 7.04
N ASP A 274 35.16 -1.13 6.38
CA ASP A 274 35.19 -1.21 4.92
C ASP A 274 33.81 -1.54 4.33
N ALA A 275 33.02 -2.38 5.00
CA ALA A 275 31.68 -2.72 4.55
C ALA A 275 30.73 -1.52 4.66
N ILE A 276 30.84 -0.74 5.74
CA ILE A 276 30.05 0.49 5.95
C ILE A 276 30.45 1.56 4.94
N MET A 277 31.75 1.73 4.70
CA MET A 277 32.25 2.64 3.68
C MET A 277 31.74 2.25 2.28
N THR A 278 31.77 0.95 1.96
CA THR A 278 31.24 0.44 0.70
C THR A 278 29.74 0.72 0.57
N ALA A 279 28.95 0.49 1.62
CA ALA A 279 27.53 0.80 1.63
C ALA A 279 27.24 2.30 1.47
N ASN A 280 28.01 3.16 2.15
CA ASN A 280 27.91 4.62 2.03
C ASN A 280 28.19 5.10 0.60
N LEU A 281 29.19 4.51 -0.08
CA LEU A 281 29.50 4.82 -1.47
C LEU A 281 28.39 4.36 -2.43
N ILE A 282 27.85 3.16 -2.24
CA ILE A 282 26.73 2.64 -3.04
C ILE A 282 25.50 3.55 -2.91
N ILE A 283 25.16 3.99 -1.69
CA ILE A 283 24.04 4.90 -1.46
C ILE A 283 24.26 6.22 -2.20
N LEU A 284 25.47 6.76 -2.15
CA LEU A 284 25.80 8.01 -2.84
C LEU A 284 25.71 7.87 -4.36
N GLU A 285 26.18 6.75 -4.91
CA GLU A 285 26.08 6.44 -6.34
C GLU A 285 24.62 6.32 -6.78
N ARG A 286 23.79 5.59 -6.03
CA ARG A 286 22.34 5.48 -6.31
C ARG A 286 21.62 6.82 -6.28
N LEU A 287 21.99 7.71 -5.36
CA LEU A 287 21.43 9.06 -5.30
C LEU A 287 21.83 9.91 -6.52
N ARG A 288 23.05 9.75 -7.03
CA ARG A 288 23.50 10.39 -8.27
C ARG A 288 22.75 9.86 -9.48
N GLU A 289 22.58 8.54 -9.58
CA GLU A 289 21.77 7.92 -10.65
C GLU A 289 20.34 8.44 -10.65
N ALA A 290 19.68 8.50 -9.48
CA ALA A 290 18.33 9.01 -9.35
C ALA A 290 18.21 10.47 -9.80
N GLN A 291 19.19 11.32 -9.46
CA GLN A 291 19.22 12.71 -9.94
C GLN A 291 19.44 12.81 -11.46
N ALA A 292 20.28 11.96 -12.05
CA ALA A 292 20.50 11.95 -13.49
C ALA A 292 19.23 11.57 -14.25
N ILE A 293 18.50 10.56 -13.77
CA ILE A 293 17.21 10.12 -14.35
C ILE A 293 16.16 11.25 -14.24
N GLU A 294 16.12 11.98 -13.12
CA GLU A 294 15.24 13.14 -12.97
C GLU A 294 15.61 14.29 -13.93
N ALA A 295 16.90 14.54 -14.14
CA ALA A 295 17.39 15.56 -15.05
C ALA A 295 17.07 15.24 -16.53
N GLU A 296 17.21 13.97 -16.93
CA GLU A 296 16.89 13.50 -18.28
C GLU A 296 15.38 13.48 -18.57
N SER A 297 14.55 13.29 -17.54
CA SER A 297 13.09 13.25 -17.67
C SER A 297 12.44 14.61 -17.93
N GLY A 298 13.23 15.69 -18.09
CA GLY A 298 12.77 16.98 -18.61
C GLY A 298 11.74 17.64 -17.70
N GLY A 299 12.20 18.22 -16.59
CA GLY A 299 11.38 18.95 -15.62
C GLY A 299 10.61 20.15 -16.20
N GLN A 300 9.44 19.89 -16.78
CA GLN A 300 8.33 20.85 -16.83
C GLN A 300 7.57 20.80 -15.50
N GLY A 301 8.20 21.34 -14.46
CA GLY A 301 7.63 21.38 -13.11
C GLY A 301 8.60 22.04 -12.15
N GLY A 302 8.87 23.32 -12.38
CA GLY A 302 9.89 24.07 -11.66
C GLY A 302 9.62 24.18 -10.17
N VAL A 303 10.51 23.59 -9.36
CA VAL A 303 10.86 24.03 -7.99
C VAL A 303 12.33 23.66 -7.77
N GLU A 304 13.25 24.61 -8.00
CA GLU A 304 14.71 24.42 -7.94
C GLU A 304 15.33 24.50 -6.52
N GLY A 305 14.58 24.74 -5.45
CA GLY A 305 15.18 24.90 -4.11
C GLY A 305 14.45 24.06 -3.08
N PRO A 306 14.89 22.80 -2.82
CA PRO A 306 15.93 22.50 -1.81
C PRO A 306 16.72 21.19 -2.06
N ARG A 307 16.60 20.59 -3.25
CA ARG A 307 17.07 19.22 -3.56
C ARG A 307 18.59 19.07 -3.59
N LEU A 308 19.30 20.14 -3.92
CA LEU A 308 20.76 20.18 -3.89
C LEU A 308 21.31 20.06 -2.45
N ALA A 309 20.61 20.62 -1.47
CA ALA A 309 21.05 20.61 -0.07
C ALA A 309 20.94 19.23 0.60
N SER A 310 20.09 18.31 0.12
CA SER A 310 20.06 16.93 0.63
C SER A 310 21.24 16.11 0.12
N MET A 311 21.64 16.30 -1.14
CA MET A 311 22.75 15.55 -1.74
C MET A 311 24.09 15.99 -1.14
N GLU A 312 24.32 17.30 -1.02
CA GLU A 312 25.54 17.85 -0.40
C GLU A 312 25.71 17.37 1.04
N ARG A 313 24.61 17.15 1.77
CA ARG A 313 24.65 16.59 3.14
C ARG A 313 25.07 15.12 3.16
N VAL A 314 24.57 14.32 2.22
CA VAL A 314 24.98 12.92 2.09
C VAL A 314 26.44 12.84 1.64
N GLU A 315 26.85 13.63 0.66
CA GLU A 315 28.25 13.70 0.21
C GLU A 315 29.19 14.09 1.35
N ARG A 316 28.83 15.11 2.12
CA ARG A 316 29.60 15.53 3.30
C ARG A 316 29.69 14.41 4.34
N ALA A 317 28.58 13.74 4.65
CA ALA A 317 28.57 12.65 5.61
C ALA A 317 29.44 11.47 5.13
N VAL A 318 29.39 11.11 3.85
CA VAL A 318 30.26 10.10 3.26
C VAL A 318 31.72 10.52 3.39
N GLN A 319 32.05 11.78 3.11
CA GLN A 319 33.43 12.29 3.22
C GLN A 319 33.94 12.32 4.66
N GLU A 320 33.09 12.67 5.63
CA GLU A 320 33.43 12.64 7.07
C GLU A 320 33.63 11.21 7.60
N SER A 321 32.97 10.21 6.99
CA SER A 321 33.21 8.80 7.32
C SER A 321 34.60 8.33 6.89
N VAL A 322 35.12 8.87 5.78
CA VAL A 322 36.49 8.57 5.30
C VAL A 322 37.54 9.19 6.23
N THR A 323 37.26 10.35 6.82
CA THR A 323 38.16 10.99 7.79
C THR A 323 38.08 10.36 9.19
N GLY A 324 37.20 9.38 9.40
CA GLY A 324 37.05 8.65 10.66
C GLY A 324 36.37 9.45 11.77
N THR A 325 35.70 10.56 11.44
CA THR A 325 35.15 11.49 12.42
C THR A 325 33.69 11.22 12.74
N THR A 326 32.93 10.63 11.81
CA THR A 326 31.49 10.37 11.97
C THR A 326 31.07 9.06 11.29
N SER A 327 29.92 8.52 11.71
CA SER A 327 29.34 7.24 11.25
C SER A 327 28.83 7.24 9.79
N GLY A 328 29.19 8.24 8.99
CA GLY A 328 28.72 8.41 7.61
C GLY A 328 27.23 8.71 7.49
N VAL A 329 26.59 8.16 6.46
CA VAL A 329 25.17 8.41 6.14
C VAL A 329 24.24 7.99 7.28
N LEU A 330 24.64 7.00 8.08
CA LEU A 330 23.91 6.56 9.27
C LEU A 330 23.84 7.65 10.37
N GLY A 331 24.82 8.54 10.40
CA GLY A 331 24.82 9.72 11.29
C GLY A 331 23.67 10.68 10.99
N LEU A 332 23.20 10.73 9.73
CA LEU A 332 22.09 11.59 9.30
C LEU A 332 20.72 11.09 9.79
N LEU A 333 20.60 9.82 10.19
CA LEU A 333 19.36 9.20 10.67
C LEU A 333 18.99 9.63 12.10
N GLY A 334 19.04 10.92 12.45
CA GLY A 334 18.52 11.39 13.75
C GLY A 334 19.10 12.68 14.34
N THR A 335 20.01 13.39 13.68
CA THR A 335 20.68 14.59 14.25
C THR A 335 19.86 15.89 14.20
N ASN A 336 18.69 15.91 13.57
CA ASN A 336 17.91 17.14 13.42
C ASN A 336 17.26 17.71 14.70
N PHE A 337 17.38 17.04 15.85
CA PHE A 337 16.72 17.50 17.08
C PHE A 337 17.59 18.34 18.03
N HIS A 338 18.93 18.35 17.89
CA HIS A 338 19.79 19.01 18.88
C HIS A 338 20.22 20.45 18.56
N CYS A 339 20.07 20.92 17.31
CA CYS A 339 20.42 22.30 16.96
C CYS A 339 19.40 23.37 17.39
N TYR A 340 18.31 23.01 18.06
CA TYR A 340 17.22 23.95 18.40
C TYR A 340 17.15 24.36 19.88
N GLN A 341 18.08 23.94 20.74
CA GLN A 341 18.05 24.27 22.17
C GLN A 341 19.09 25.31 22.63
N GLN A 342 19.89 25.87 21.72
CA GLN A 342 20.75 27.01 22.05
C GLN A 342 20.67 28.08 20.95
N ARG A 343 19.59 28.86 20.98
CA ARG A 343 19.56 30.28 20.59
C ARG A 343 18.33 30.97 21.16
#